data_AF-A0A101GN37-F1
#
_entry.id   AF-A0A101GN37-F1
#
_cell.length_a   1.000
_cell.length_b   1.000
_cell.length_c   1.000
_cell.angle_alpha   90.00
_cell.angle_beta   90.00
_cell.angle_gamma   90.00
#
_symmetry.space_group_name_H-M   'P 1'
#
loop_
_entity.id
_entity.type
_entity.pdbx_description
1 polymer ?
#
loop_
_entity_poly.entity_id
_entity_poly.type
_entity_poly.pdbx_seq_one_letter_code
_entity_poly.pdbx_strand_id
1 'polypeptide(L)'
;LPEAIVYDGARIMSDETGQEIWGVTIPPETVEGILRTIWDLAPGVQVFGDEKVFCRPDDTLARKYFSSLGVPVIDDLACPRAIRGVFRVIIHGQADSIDEIGEGISSAVGDSARAVFAGDGFLDILGPGISKGAALDRLLGSLVEEGSPVLVAAAGDHLNDMELLEYAHISITMEDAREPLRAMADVILPPASEKGFSRILGPLRSLAGPFEALSREGRLTGRRGCKPSPGGRSQGGMFNG
;
A
#
# COMPACT_ATOMS: atom_id res chain seq x y z
N LEU A 1 -11.47 -15.24 3.90
CA LEU A 1 -10.95 -16.00 2.75
C LEU A 1 -9.50 -15.51 2.53
N PRO A 2 -8.57 -16.25 1.92
CA PRO A 2 -7.24 -15.71 1.68
C PRO A 2 -7.31 -14.84 0.41
N GLU A 3 -7.46 -13.55 0.58
CA GLU A 3 -7.24 -12.57 -0.47
C GLU A 3 -5.88 -11.89 -0.30
N ALA A 4 -5.24 -11.56 -1.41
CA ALA A 4 -3.96 -10.89 -1.43
C ALA A 4 -4.14 -9.45 -1.95
N ILE A 5 -3.74 -8.48 -1.13
CA ILE A 5 -3.55 -7.09 -1.56
C ILE A 5 -2.12 -6.97 -2.07
N VAL A 6 -1.94 -6.61 -3.34
CA VAL A 6 -0.63 -6.50 -4.00
C VAL A 6 -0.42 -5.11 -4.60
N TYR A 7 0.84 -4.78 -4.92
CA TYR A 7 1.25 -3.45 -5.42
C TYR A 7 0.75 -2.31 -4.52
N ASP A 8 0.97 -2.43 -3.20
CA ASP A 8 0.57 -1.44 -2.20
C ASP A 8 -0.91 -1.02 -2.22
N GLY A 9 -1.77 -1.92 -2.68
CA GLY A 9 -3.21 -1.69 -2.74
C GLY A 9 -3.74 -1.37 -4.13
N ALA A 10 -2.90 -1.33 -5.17
CA ALA A 10 -3.37 -1.12 -6.53
C ALA A 10 -4.12 -2.33 -7.12
N ARG A 11 -3.98 -3.52 -6.51
CA ARG A 11 -4.64 -4.75 -6.98
C ARG A 11 -4.98 -5.69 -5.82
N ILE A 12 -6.10 -6.39 -5.96
CA ILE A 12 -6.63 -7.40 -5.05
C ILE A 12 -6.80 -8.69 -5.85
N MET A 13 -6.20 -9.75 -5.36
CA MET A 13 -6.20 -11.07 -5.98
C MET A 13 -6.84 -12.09 -5.04
N SER A 14 -7.55 -13.06 -5.61
CA SER A 14 -7.95 -14.28 -4.91
C SER A 14 -6.73 -15.19 -4.79
N ASP A 15 -6.30 -15.53 -3.56
CA ASP A 15 -5.18 -16.46 -3.36
C ASP A 15 -5.53 -17.88 -3.82
N GLU A 16 -6.81 -18.26 -3.73
CA GLU A 16 -7.31 -19.58 -4.13
C GLU A 16 -7.25 -19.79 -5.66
N THR A 17 -7.65 -18.77 -6.42
CA THR A 17 -7.82 -18.89 -7.88
C THR A 17 -6.71 -18.21 -8.67
N GLY A 18 -5.93 -17.34 -8.04
CA GLY A 18 -4.98 -16.46 -8.69
C GLY A 18 -5.63 -15.39 -9.58
N GLN A 19 -6.96 -15.20 -9.52
CA GLN A 19 -7.66 -14.23 -10.35
C GLN A 19 -7.72 -12.85 -9.70
N GLU A 20 -7.70 -11.82 -10.54
CA GLU A 20 -7.94 -10.43 -10.12
C GLU A 20 -9.39 -10.26 -9.69
N ILE A 21 -9.59 -9.81 -8.45
CA ILE A 21 -10.89 -9.38 -7.93
C ILE A 21 -11.10 -7.89 -8.27
N TRP A 22 -10.04 -7.10 -8.10
CA TRP A 22 -10.05 -5.67 -8.41
C TRP A 22 -8.63 -5.19 -8.71
N GLY A 23 -8.49 -4.25 -9.65
CA GLY A 23 -7.22 -3.60 -9.93
C GLY A 23 -7.43 -2.25 -10.58
N VAL A 24 -6.48 -1.34 -10.36
CA VAL A 24 -6.42 -0.08 -11.08
C VAL A 24 -4.98 0.24 -11.45
N THR A 25 -4.80 0.65 -12.70
CA THR A 25 -3.49 1.05 -13.22
C THR A 25 -3.39 2.56 -13.30
N ILE A 26 -2.17 3.06 -13.20
CA ILE A 26 -1.84 4.47 -13.41
C ILE A 26 -2.03 4.77 -14.91
N PRO A 27 -2.77 5.84 -15.28
CA PRO A 27 -2.93 6.22 -16.69
C PRO A 27 -1.57 6.41 -17.36
N PRO A 28 -1.37 5.96 -18.62
CA PRO A 28 -0.06 6.00 -19.27
C PRO A 28 0.56 7.40 -19.36
N GLU A 29 -0.27 8.43 -19.56
CA GLU A 29 0.17 9.83 -19.57
C GLU A 29 0.64 10.29 -18.19
N THR A 30 -0.03 9.83 -17.13
CA THR A 30 0.40 10.08 -15.75
C THR A 30 1.71 9.36 -15.46
N VAL A 31 1.89 8.13 -15.94
CA VAL A 31 3.18 7.41 -15.83
C VAL A 31 4.29 8.19 -16.52
N GLU A 32 4.05 8.68 -17.74
CA GLU A 32 5.05 9.50 -18.44
C GLU A 32 5.37 10.79 -17.67
N GLY A 33 4.35 11.48 -17.14
CA GLY A 33 4.52 12.66 -16.30
C GLY A 33 5.37 12.39 -15.05
N ILE A 34 5.06 11.32 -14.32
CA ILE A 34 5.85 10.86 -13.16
C ILE A 34 7.30 10.61 -13.60
N LEU A 35 7.51 9.84 -14.67
CA LEU A 35 8.84 9.51 -15.17
C LEU A 35 9.63 10.76 -15.55
N ARG A 36 9.00 11.76 -16.19
CA ARG A 36 9.64 13.04 -16.53
C ARG A 36 10.06 13.82 -15.28
N THR A 37 9.20 13.83 -14.25
CA THR A 37 9.47 14.52 -13.00
C THR A 37 10.66 13.91 -12.26
N ILE A 38 10.75 12.59 -12.22
CA ILE A 38 11.75 11.88 -11.40
C ILE A 38 13.02 11.54 -12.19
N TRP A 39 13.05 11.74 -13.51
CA TRP A 39 14.06 11.16 -14.39
C TRP A 39 15.49 11.51 -13.96
N ASP A 40 15.78 12.79 -13.75
CA ASP A 40 17.15 13.23 -13.45
C ASP A 40 17.46 13.18 -11.94
N LEU A 41 16.44 12.94 -11.10
CA LEU A 41 16.55 12.91 -9.64
C LEU A 41 16.74 11.48 -9.11
N ALA A 42 16.09 10.51 -9.74
CA ALA A 42 16.04 9.14 -9.28
C ALA A 42 17.34 8.39 -9.62
N PRO A 43 18.07 7.85 -8.62
CA PRO A 43 19.25 7.03 -8.88
C PRO A 43 18.89 5.71 -9.58
N GLY A 44 17.75 5.11 -9.23
CA GLY A 44 17.17 3.95 -9.91
C GLY A 44 15.67 4.08 -10.04
N VAL A 45 15.10 3.53 -11.11
CA VAL A 45 13.65 3.57 -11.39
C VAL A 45 13.17 2.20 -11.83
N GLN A 46 12.10 1.73 -11.19
CA GLN A 46 11.41 0.48 -11.53
C GLN A 46 9.94 0.78 -11.79
N VAL A 47 9.42 0.41 -12.96
CA VAL A 47 8.00 0.57 -13.29
C VAL A 47 7.36 -0.81 -13.30
N PHE A 48 6.45 -1.07 -12.36
CA PHE A 48 5.81 -2.38 -12.20
C PHE A 48 4.41 -2.39 -12.75
N GLY A 49 4.11 -3.41 -13.53
CA GLY A 49 2.80 -3.57 -14.15
C GLY A 49 2.66 -4.91 -14.84
N ASP A 50 1.47 -5.53 -14.80
CA ASP A 50 1.16 -6.78 -15.52
C ASP A 50 2.26 -7.86 -15.44
N GLU A 51 2.66 -8.20 -14.21
CA GLU A 51 3.65 -9.26 -13.93
C GLU A 51 5.05 -9.02 -14.54
N LYS A 52 5.39 -7.78 -14.90
CA LYS A 52 6.71 -7.39 -15.42
C LYS A 52 7.22 -6.12 -14.78
N VAL A 53 8.51 -5.89 -14.93
CA VAL A 53 9.20 -4.69 -14.47
C VAL A 53 9.94 -4.04 -15.62
N PHE A 54 9.73 -2.75 -15.82
CA PHE A 54 10.59 -1.93 -16.67
C PHE A 54 11.63 -1.24 -15.81
N CYS A 55 12.89 -1.24 -16.24
CA CYS A 55 13.95 -0.52 -15.57
C CYS A 55 14.89 0.12 -16.60
N ARG A 56 15.81 0.97 -16.12
CA ARG A 56 16.82 1.54 -17.00
C ARG A 56 17.80 0.46 -17.50
N PRO A 57 18.40 0.63 -18.69
CA PRO A 57 19.39 -0.32 -19.22
C PRO A 57 20.59 -0.56 -18.29
N ASP A 58 20.98 0.47 -17.55
CA ASP A 58 22.10 0.48 -16.60
C ASP A 58 21.70 0.07 -15.17
N ASP A 59 20.42 -0.16 -14.88
CA ASP A 59 19.93 -0.63 -13.58
C ASP A 59 20.19 -2.14 -13.40
N THR A 60 21.46 -2.48 -13.21
CA THR A 60 21.91 -3.87 -13.08
C THR A 60 21.37 -4.56 -11.82
N LEU A 61 21.05 -3.78 -10.78
CA LEU A 61 20.51 -4.28 -9.52
C LEU A 61 19.07 -4.77 -9.72
N ALA A 62 18.20 -3.93 -10.26
CA ALA A 62 16.82 -4.31 -10.57
C ALA A 62 16.78 -5.52 -11.51
N ARG A 63 17.58 -5.50 -12.59
CA ARG A 63 17.61 -6.60 -13.55
C ARG A 63 17.99 -7.93 -12.91
N LYS A 64 19.08 -7.96 -12.13
CA LYS A 64 19.53 -9.20 -11.46
C LYS A 64 18.50 -9.69 -10.45
N TYR A 65 17.96 -8.79 -9.63
CA TYR A 65 16.99 -9.12 -8.61
C TYR A 65 15.72 -9.75 -9.21
N PHE A 66 15.05 -9.05 -10.13
CA PHE A 66 13.79 -9.55 -10.70
C PHE A 66 13.98 -10.78 -11.57
N SER A 67 15.07 -10.86 -12.34
CA SER A 67 15.37 -12.07 -13.11
C SER A 67 15.57 -13.29 -12.20
N SER A 68 16.19 -13.12 -11.03
CA SER A 68 16.38 -14.21 -10.06
C SER A 68 15.06 -14.70 -9.44
N LEU A 69 14.05 -13.84 -9.41
CA LEU A 69 12.68 -14.16 -8.96
C LEU A 69 11.79 -14.70 -10.09
N GLY A 70 12.33 -14.82 -11.32
CA GLY A 70 11.56 -15.24 -12.49
C GLY A 70 10.58 -14.19 -13.01
N VAL A 71 10.71 -12.93 -12.58
CA VAL A 71 9.88 -11.83 -13.05
C VAL A 71 10.45 -11.27 -14.35
N PRO A 72 9.67 -11.20 -15.44
CA PRO A 72 10.09 -10.57 -16.69
C PRO A 72 10.60 -9.14 -16.48
N VAL A 73 11.83 -8.89 -16.94
CA VAL A 73 12.47 -7.56 -16.91
C VAL A 73 12.57 -7.01 -18.32
N ILE A 74 12.09 -5.79 -18.50
CA ILE A 74 12.22 -5.01 -19.74
C ILE A 74 13.16 -3.83 -19.44
N ASP A 75 14.44 -3.98 -19.75
CA ASP A 75 15.49 -3.01 -19.41
C ASP A 75 15.73 -1.98 -20.53
N ASP A 76 14.68 -1.58 -21.24
CA ASP A 76 14.74 -0.63 -22.37
C ASP A 76 14.28 0.80 -21.99
N LEU A 77 14.07 1.09 -20.70
CA LEU A 77 13.60 2.38 -20.24
C LEU A 77 14.74 3.41 -20.28
N ALA A 78 15.09 3.86 -21.50
CA ALA A 78 16.18 4.79 -21.76
C ALA A 78 15.75 6.27 -21.74
N CYS A 79 14.43 6.55 -21.78
CA CYS A 79 13.85 7.88 -21.63
C CYS A 79 12.44 7.80 -21.01
N PRO A 80 11.91 8.90 -20.44
CA PRO A 80 10.52 8.96 -20.01
C PRO A 80 9.57 8.71 -21.18
N ARG A 81 8.61 7.80 -21.00
CA ARG A 81 7.59 7.47 -21.99
C ARG A 81 6.35 6.90 -21.33
N ALA A 82 5.20 7.02 -21.99
CA ALA A 82 3.98 6.35 -21.57
C ALA A 82 4.13 4.82 -21.55
N ILE A 83 3.66 4.19 -20.46
CA ILE A 83 3.64 2.73 -20.29
C ILE A 83 2.25 2.33 -19.79
N ARG A 84 1.68 1.29 -20.40
CA ARG A 84 0.36 0.74 -20.03
C ARG A 84 0.52 -0.37 -18.98
N GLY A 85 -0.55 -0.61 -18.23
CA GLY A 85 -0.61 -1.73 -17.28
C GLY A 85 0.15 -1.48 -15.97
N VAL A 86 0.57 -0.25 -15.69
CA VAL A 86 1.42 0.09 -14.55
C VAL A 86 0.60 0.20 -13.28
N PHE A 87 0.98 -0.53 -12.23
CA PHE A 87 0.38 -0.44 -10.90
C PHE A 87 1.15 0.49 -9.96
N ARG A 88 2.48 0.53 -10.09
CA ARG A 88 3.36 1.37 -9.27
C ARG A 88 4.67 1.73 -9.98
N VAL A 89 5.24 2.86 -9.61
CA VAL A 89 6.60 3.27 -9.98
C VAL A 89 7.42 3.36 -8.71
N ILE A 90 8.61 2.79 -8.67
CA ILE A 90 9.50 2.78 -7.50
C ILE A 90 10.77 3.52 -7.85
N ILE A 91 11.16 4.42 -6.95
CA ILE A 91 12.51 5.00 -6.93
C ILE A 91 13.31 4.25 -5.89
N HIS A 92 14.51 3.79 -6.24
CA HIS A 92 15.39 3.08 -5.32
C HIS A 92 16.82 3.61 -5.36
N GLY A 93 17.48 3.63 -4.20
CA GLY A 93 18.83 4.18 -4.04
C GLY A 93 19.35 4.04 -2.62
N GLN A 94 20.37 4.85 -2.26
CA GLN A 94 20.82 4.94 -0.88
C GLN A 94 19.75 5.63 -0.02
N ALA A 95 19.52 5.13 1.20
CA ALA A 95 18.45 5.60 2.09
C ALA A 95 18.45 7.12 2.28
N ASP A 96 19.59 7.70 2.67
CA ASP A 96 19.73 9.14 2.89
C ASP A 96 19.38 9.95 1.63
N SER A 97 19.83 9.48 0.46
CA SER A 97 19.54 10.15 -0.81
C SER A 97 18.05 10.11 -1.16
N ILE A 98 17.36 9.02 -0.84
CA ILE A 98 15.91 8.88 -1.11
C ILE A 98 15.09 9.70 -0.13
N ASP A 99 15.47 9.74 1.14
CA ASP A 99 14.84 10.60 2.15
C ASP A 99 14.99 12.09 1.76
N GLU A 100 16.15 12.51 1.24
CA GLU A 100 16.39 13.88 0.75
C GLU A 100 15.51 14.28 -0.45
N ILE A 101 15.34 13.40 -1.45
CA ILE A 101 14.55 13.72 -2.66
C ILE A 101 13.06 13.47 -2.49
N GLY A 102 12.65 12.65 -1.52
CA GLY A 102 11.29 12.12 -1.41
C GLY A 102 10.23 13.20 -1.19
N GLU A 103 10.51 14.20 -0.34
CA GLU A 103 9.58 15.33 -0.12
C GLU A 103 9.40 16.18 -1.39
N GLY A 104 10.49 16.42 -2.12
CA GLY A 104 10.47 17.14 -3.39
C GLY A 104 9.68 16.39 -4.46
N ILE A 105 9.86 15.08 -4.56
CA ILE A 105 9.10 14.21 -5.48
C ILE A 105 7.63 14.18 -5.11
N SER A 106 7.30 14.01 -3.82
CA SER A 106 5.92 14.02 -3.33
C SER A 106 5.20 15.33 -3.72
N SER A 107 5.89 16.46 -3.54
CA SER A 107 5.37 17.78 -3.94
C SER A 107 5.23 17.91 -5.46
N ALA A 108 6.16 17.36 -6.24
CA ALA A 108 6.18 17.49 -7.69
C ALA A 108 5.17 16.60 -8.41
N VAL A 109 4.86 15.41 -7.88
CA VAL A 109 3.79 14.56 -8.42
C VAL A 109 2.39 15.09 -8.08
N GLY A 110 2.27 15.84 -6.98
CA GLY A 110 1.04 16.53 -6.59
C GLY A 110 -0.17 15.62 -6.53
N ASP A 111 -1.34 16.11 -6.93
CA ASP A 111 -2.61 15.35 -6.90
C ASP A 111 -2.70 14.25 -7.97
N SER A 112 -1.73 14.18 -8.89
CA SER A 112 -1.75 13.23 -10.01
C SER A 112 -1.31 11.82 -9.61
N ALA A 113 -0.58 11.70 -8.50
CA ALA A 113 -0.09 10.44 -7.96
C ALA A 113 0.16 10.58 -6.45
N ARG A 114 0.59 9.50 -5.82
CA ARG A 114 0.92 9.49 -4.39
C ARG A 114 2.33 8.93 -4.22
N ALA A 115 3.23 9.69 -3.63
CA ALA A 115 4.54 9.20 -3.20
C ALA A 115 4.51 8.77 -1.72
N VAL A 116 5.07 7.61 -1.40
CA VAL A 116 5.15 7.10 -0.03
C VAL A 116 6.45 6.32 0.18
N PHE A 117 7.10 6.52 1.32
CA PHE A 117 8.32 5.80 1.65
C PHE A 117 8.01 4.33 1.99
N ALA A 118 8.74 3.41 1.37
CA ALA A 118 8.58 1.97 1.55
C ALA A 118 9.71 1.33 2.36
N GLY A 119 10.62 2.13 2.93
CA GLY A 119 11.78 1.66 3.72
C GLY A 119 13.07 1.61 2.93
N ASP A 120 14.21 1.57 3.63
CA ASP A 120 15.53 1.18 3.11
C ASP A 120 15.93 1.74 1.73
N GLY A 121 15.67 3.03 1.49
CA GLY A 121 15.99 3.66 0.21
C GLY A 121 15.02 3.34 -0.93
N PHE A 122 13.75 3.10 -0.61
CA PHE A 122 12.67 2.93 -1.57
C PHE A 122 11.57 3.97 -1.35
N LEU A 123 11.13 4.59 -2.45
CA LEU A 123 9.97 5.48 -2.52
C LEU A 123 9.02 4.95 -3.58
N ASP A 124 7.83 4.55 -3.14
CA ASP A 124 6.75 4.08 -4.00
C ASP A 124 5.89 5.24 -4.49
N ILE A 125 5.61 5.27 -5.79
CA ILE A 125 4.70 6.21 -6.44
C ILE A 125 3.52 5.42 -7.01
N LEU A 126 2.34 5.69 -6.47
CA LEU A 126 1.09 4.98 -6.71
C LEU A 126 0.06 5.91 -7.34
N GLY A 127 -1.03 5.34 -7.87
CA GLY A 127 -2.17 6.13 -8.32
C GLY A 127 -2.82 6.94 -7.17
N PRO A 128 -3.56 8.02 -7.49
CA PRO A 128 -4.29 8.78 -6.48
C PRO A 128 -5.26 7.89 -5.68
N GLY A 129 -5.26 8.06 -4.36
CA GLY A 129 -6.15 7.30 -3.46
C GLY A 129 -5.80 5.82 -3.30
N ILE A 130 -4.66 5.37 -3.82
CA ILE A 130 -4.20 3.99 -3.67
C ILE A 130 -3.37 3.84 -2.40
N SER A 131 -3.73 2.83 -1.61
CA SER A 131 -2.99 2.34 -0.45
C SER A 131 -3.49 0.98 0.00
N LYS A 132 -2.71 0.32 0.86
CA LYS A 132 -3.10 -0.94 1.51
C LYS A 132 -4.38 -0.78 2.33
N GLY A 133 -4.54 0.34 3.05
CA GLY A 133 -5.74 0.65 3.82
C GLY A 133 -6.99 0.85 2.95
N ALA A 134 -6.88 1.60 1.85
CA ALA A 134 -7.98 1.80 0.91
C ALA A 134 -8.37 0.49 0.19
N ALA A 135 -7.39 -0.35 -0.14
CA ALA A 135 -7.64 -1.66 -0.72
C ALA A 135 -8.33 -2.62 0.27
N LEU A 136 -7.94 -2.58 1.55
CA LEU A 136 -8.57 -3.36 2.61
C LEU A 136 -10.04 -2.93 2.84
N ASP A 137 -10.33 -1.63 2.84
CA ASP A 137 -11.72 -1.16 2.95
C ASP A 137 -12.58 -1.67 1.79
N ARG A 138 -12.06 -1.61 0.57
CA ARG A 138 -12.74 -2.16 -0.61
C ARG A 138 -12.96 -3.66 -0.48
N LEU A 139 -11.93 -4.40 -0.06
CA LEU A 139 -12.00 -5.84 0.12
C LEU A 139 -13.11 -6.21 1.11
N LEU A 140 -13.10 -5.61 2.30
CA LEU A 140 -14.09 -5.88 3.33
C LEU A 140 -15.49 -5.46 2.89
N GLY A 141 -15.64 -4.34 2.18
CA GLY A 141 -16.92 -3.92 1.60
C GLY A 141 -17.51 -4.91 0.58
N SER A 142 -16.68 -5.75 -0.04
CA SER A 142 -17.13 -6.78 -0.99
C SER A 142 -17.36 -8.16 -0.37
N LEU A 143 -16.68 -8.48 0.74
CA LEU A 143 -16.72 -9.80 1.37
C LEU A 143 -17.65 -9.88 2.58
N VAL A 144 -17.88 -8.74 3.23
CA VAL A 144 -18.59 -8.70 4.50
C VAL A 144 -19.97 -8.11 4.25
N GLU A 145 -21.01 -8.86 4.62
CA GLU A 145 -22.38 -8.36 4.59
C GLU A 145 -22.50 -7.12 5.48
N GLU A 146 -23.18 -6.09 4.98
CA GLU A 146 -23.39 -4.84 5.70
C GLU A 146 -24.00 -5.11 7.08
N GLY A 147 -23.37 -4.57 8.13
CA GLY A 147 -23.77 -4.78 9.51
C GLY A 147 -23.18 -6.02 10.20
N SER A 148 -22.41 -6.86 9.50
CA SER A 148 -21.69 -7.97 10.13
C SER A 148 -20.55 -7.45 11.03
N PRO A 149 -20.37 -8.02 12.23
CA PRO A 149 -19.29 -7.65 13.11
C PRO A 149 -17.95 -8.17 12.56
N VAL A 150 -17.00 -7.28 12.33
CA VAL A 150 -15.65 -7.59 11.85
C VAL A 150 -14.62 -7.03 12.82
N LEU A 151 -13.64 -7.87 13.17
CA LEU A 151 -12.43 -7.44 13.84
C LEU A 151 -11.28 -7.48 12.85
N VAL A 152 -10.52 -6.39 12.78
CA VAL A 152 -9.36 -6.27 11.89
C VAL A 152 -8.14 -6.01 12.73
N ALA A 153 -7.19 -6.94 12.68
CA ALA A 153 -5.84 -6.72 13.19
C ALA A 153 -4.91 -6.58 11.98
N ALA A 154 -4.08 -5.54 11.97
CA ALA A 154 -3.09 -5.34 10.92
C ALA A 154 -1.72 -5.10 11.52
N ALA A 155 -0.68 -5.55 10.81
CA ALA A 155 0.70 -5.34 11.17
C ALA A 155 1.48 -4.72 10.01
N GLY A 156 2.37 -3.79 10.31
CA GLY A 156 3.21 -3.11 9.34
C GLY A 156 4.35 -2.36 10.01
N ASP A 157 5.41 -2.12 9.25
CA ASP A 157 6.68 -1.57 9.72
C ASP A 157 7.17 -0.38 8.86
N HIS A 158 6.56 -0.17 7.69
CA HIS A 158 6.91 0.88 6.75
C HIS A 158 5.81 1.93 6.56
N LEU A 159 6.16 3.12 6.07
CA LEU A 159 5.17 4.21 5.95
C LEU A 159 4.06 3.93 4.92
N ASN A 160 4.27 3.02 3.97
CA ASN A 160 3.21 2.50 3.11
C ASN A 160 2.19 1.59 3.84
N ASP A 161 2.46 1.19 5.09
CA ASP A 161 1.51 0.48 5.96
C ASP A 161 0.70 1.41 6.86
N MET A 162 1.03 2.71 6.93
CA MET A 162 0.42 3.62 7.90
C MET A 162 -1.11 3.64 7.79
N GLU A 163 -1.66 3.74 6.59
CA GLU A 163 -3.12 3.74 6.38
C GLU A 163 -3.77 2.38 6.63
N LEU A 164 -3.02 1.29 6.48
CA LEU A 164 -3.48 -0.05 6.85
C LEU A 164 -3.61 -0.16 8.38
N LEU A 165 -2.64 0.39 9.12
CA LEU A 165 -2.68 0.45 10.58
C LEU A 165 -3.78 1.38 11.09
N GLU A 166 -3.97 2.55 10.48
CA GLU A 166 -5.08 3.46 10.80
C GLU A 166 -6.46 2.84 10.57
N TYR A 167 -6.58 1.96 9.56
CA TYR A 167 -7.80 1.24 9.27
C TYR A 167 -8.13 0.17 10.32
N ALA A 168 -7.10 -0.45 10.92
CA ALA A 168 -7.27 -1.61 11.77
C ALA A 168 -7.89 -1.27 13.14
N HIS A 169 -8.61 -2.24 13.70
CA HIS A 169 -9.11 -2.17 15.07
C HIS A 169 -8.01 -2.46 16.10
N ILE A 170 -7.02 -3.27 15.69
CA ILE A 170 -5.80 -3.58 16.44
C ILE A 170 -4.64 -3.33 15.49
N SER A 171 -3.90 -2.25 15.74
CA SER A 171 -2.73 -1.86 14.97
C SER A 171 -1.46 -2.41 15.63
N ILE A 172 -0.61 -3.07 14.86
CA ILE A 172 0.60 -3.72 15.32
C ILE A 172 1.79 -3.18 14.51
N THR A 173 2.87 -2.82 15.18
CA THR A 173 4.12 -2.45 14.50
C THR A 173 5.34 -3.05 15.18
N MET A 174 6.53 -2.80 14.64
CA MET A 174 7.79 -3.32 15.15
C MET A 174 8.60 -2.23 15.87
N GLU A 175 9.44 -2.62 16.83
CA GLU A 175 10.28 -1.68 17.60
C GLU A 175 11.21 -0.84 16.71
N ASP A 176 11.66 -1.39 15.59
CA ASP A 176 12.52 -0.75 14.59
C ASP A 176 11.74 0.05 13.53
N ALA A 177 10.41 0.04 13.56
CA ALA A 177 9.59 0.84 12.65
C ALA A 177 9.79 2.35 12.87
N ARG A 178 9.47 3.17 11.84
CA ARG A 178 9.54 4.63 11.95
C ARG A 178 8.61 5.16 13.06
N GLU A 179 9.02 6.27 13.69
CA GLU A 179 8.31 6.83 14.86
C GLU A 179 6.80 7.05 14.65
N PRO A 180 6.33 7.56 13.49
CA PRO A 180 4.90 7.74 13.26
C PRO A 180 4.08 6.44 13.38
N LEU A 181 4.64 5.28 12.99
CA LEU A 181 3.98 3.99 13.13
C LEU A 181 3.92 3.57 14.60
N ARG A 182 5.05 3.70 15.32
CA ARG A 182 5.11 3.36 16.76
C ARG A 182 4.17 4.22 17.59
N ALA A 183 4.00 5.49 17.22
CA ALA A 183 3.12 6.41 17.91
C ALA A 183 1.62 6.06 17.76
N MET A 184 1.22 5.40 16.68
CA MET A 184 -0.19 4.99 16.45
C MET A 184 -0.50 3.55 16.84
N ALA A 185 0.49 2.68 16.96
CA ALA A 185 0.28 1.25 17.17
C ALA A 185 -0.26 0.94 18.57
N ASP A 186 -1.24 0.03 18.64
CA ASP A 186 -1.75 -0.53 19.90
C ASP A 186 -0.76 -1.53 20.51
N VAL A 187 -0.01 -2.23 19.65
CA VAL A 187 0.98 -3.24 20.05
C VAL A 187 2.28 -3.02 19.30
N ILE A 188 3.38 -2.93 20.03
CA ILE A 188 4.73 -2.89 19.48
C ILE A 188 5.39 -4.24 19.76
N LEU A 189 5.86 -4.90 18.70
CA LEU A 189 6.55 -6.19 18.76
C LEU A 189 8.05 -6.01 18.50
N PRO A 190 8.89 -6.97 18.92
CA PRO A 190 10.29 -6.99 18.50
C PRO A 190 10.41 -7.02 16.96
N PRO A 191 11.58 -6.64 16.42
CA PRO A 191 11.83 -6.69 14.99
C PRO A 191 11.49 -8.05 14.34
N ALA A 192 11.14 -8.02 13.05
CA ALA A 192 10.85 -9.22 12.29
C ALA A 192 12.03 -10.22 12.29
N SER A 193 13.26 -9.71 12.32
CA SER A 193 14.51 -10.48 12.46
C SER A 193 14.58 -11.31 13.75
N GLU A 194 13.85 -10.92 14.80
CA GLU A 194 13.73 -11.63 16.08
C GLU A 194 12.45 -12.48 16.19
N LYS A 195 11.77 -12.73 15.06
CA LYS A 195 10.49 -13.44 15.00
C LYS A 195 9.39 -12.75 15.83
N GLY A 196 9.43 -11.43 15.98
CA GLY A 196 8.46 -10.67 16.78
C GLY A 196 7.02 -10.95 16.39
N PHE A 197 6.71 -11.00 15.09
CA PHE A 197 5.36 -11.29 14.59
C PHE A 197 4.77 -12.61 15.11
N SER A 198 5.58 -13.65 15.32
CA SER A 198 5.07 -14.94 15.83
C SER A 198 4.46 -14.85 17.23
N ARG A 199 4.85 -13.84 18.02
CA ARG A 199 4.41 -13.66 19.40
C ARG A 199 2.94 -13.21 19.49
N ILE A 200 2.38 -12.67 18.42
CA ILE A 200 1.00 -12.14 18.41
C ILE A 200 -0.07 -13.22 18.17
N LEU A 201 0.32 -14.40 17.67
CA LEU A 201 -0.61 -15.46 17.28
C LEU A 201 -1.42 -16.01 18.47
N GLY A 202 -0.77 -16.21 19.62
CA GLY A 202 -1.46 -16.68 20.84
C GLY A 202 -2.54 -15.69 21.32
N PRO A 203 -2.18 -14.42 21.55
CA PRO A 203 -3.13 -13.35 21.88
C PRO A 203 -4.29 -13.24 20.88
N LEU A 204 -4.03 -13.16 19.58
CA LEU A 204 -5.10 -13.04 18.57
C LEU A 204 -6.05 -14.24 18.57
N ARG A 205 -5.52 -15.46 18.71
CA ARG A 205 -6.36 -16.66 18.82
C ARG A 205 -7.25 -16.65 20.06
N SER A 206 -6.77 -16.09 21.16
CA SER A 206 -7.57 -15.98 22.39
C SER A 206 -8.72 -14.97 22.29
N LEU A 207 -8.63 -13.99 21.38
CA LEU A 207 -9.66 -12.97 21.15
C LEU A 207 -10.83 -13.47 20.28
N ALA A 208 -10.64 -14.52 19.48
CA ALA A 208 -11.66 -15.02 18.56
C ALA A 208 -12.94 -15.48 19.28
N GLY A 209 -12.82 -16.28 20.35
CA GLY A 209 -13.97 -16.77 21.12
C GLY A 209 -14.80 -15.66 21.78
N PRO A 210 -14.18 -14.75 22.55
CA PRO A 210 -14.86 -13.57 23.11
C PRO A 210 -15.50 -12.67 22.05
N PHE A 211 -14.83 -12.46 20.91
CA PHE A 211 -15.37 -11.65 19.81
C PHE A 211 -16.63 -12.25 19.21
N GLU A 212 -16.66 -13.57 18.96
CA GLU A 212 -17.85 -14.27 18.47
C GLU A 212 -19.02 -14.18 19.46
N ALA A 213 -18.75 -14.28 20.76
CA ALA A 213 -19.77 -14.16 21.79
C ALA A 213 -20.38 -12.75 21.85
N LEU A 214 -19.55 -11.71 21.85
CA LEU A 214 -20.00 -10.31 21.87
C LEU A 214 -20.74 -9.90 20.59
N SER A 215 -20.34 -10.49 19.46
CA SER A 215 -20.99 -10.34 18.16
C SER A 215 -22.42 -10.91 18.18
N ARG A 216 -22.60 -12.12 18.71
CA ARG A 216 -23.93 -12.76 18.85
C ARG A 216 -24.85 -12.01 19.80
N GLU A 217 -24.28 -11.37 20.83
CA GLU A 217 -25.05 -10.56 21.79
C GLU A 217 -25.45 -9.18 21.26
N GLY A 218 -25.08 -8.83 20.02
CA GLY A 218 -25.37 -7.51 19.44
C GLY A 218 -24.69 -6.35 20.19
N ARG A 219 -23.63 -6.64 20.94
CA ARG A 219 -22.90 -5.66 21.77
C ARG A 219 -21.74 -4.99 21.06
N LEU A 220 -21.41 -5.46 19.87
CA LEU A 220 -20.46 -4.84 18.94
C LEU A 220 -21.25 -4.08 17.87
N THR A 221 -21.83 -2.94 18.25
CA THR A 221 -22.50 -2.05 17.28
C THR A 221 -21.52 -0.98 16.81
N GLY A 222 -21.24 -0.99 15.51
CA GLY A 222 -20.57 0.09 14.79
C GLY A 222 -19.06 -0.06 14.69
N ARG A 223 -18.56 0.08 13.45
CA ARG A 223 -17.16 0.44 13.16
C ARG A 223 -16.75 1.53 14.16
N ARG A 224 -15.59 1.44 14.83
CA ARG A 224 -14.95 2.66 15.34
C ARG A 224 -14.96 3.62 14.17
N GLY A 225 -15.67 4.75 14.30
CA GLY A 225 -16.02 5.59 13.17
C GLY A 225 -14.81 5.76 12.27
N CYS A 226 -14.88 5.22 11.05
CA CYS A 226 -13.89 5.46 10.02
C CYS A 226 -13.66 6.96 10.02
N LYS A 227 -12.44 7.42 10.30
CA LYS A 227 -12.13 8.84 10.08
C LYS A 227 -12.46 9.08 8.60
N PRO A 228 -13.39 10.00 8.28
CA PRO A 228 -13.73 10.25 6.90
C PRO A 228 -12.46 10.68 6.17
N SER A 229 -12.22 10.06 5.01
CA SER A 229 -11.18 10.50 4.08
C SER A 229 -11.39 12.00 3.80
N PRO A 230 -10.35 12.85 3.88
CA PRO A 230 -10.49 14.26 3.58
C PRO A 230 -10.61 14.43 2.06
N GLY A 231 -11.80 14.24 1.50
CA GLY A 231 -11.95 14.25 0.05
C GLY A 231 -13.34 13.90 -0.46
N GLY A 232 -14.36 14.63 -0.04
CA GLY A 232 -15.71 14.47 -0.56
C GLY A 232 -16.50 15.75 -0.42
N ARG A 233 -16.23 16.75 -1.25
CA ARG A 233 -17.16 17.88 -1.41
C ARG A 233 -18.44 17.33 -2.03
N SER A 234 -19.50 17.29 -1.24
CA SER A 234 -20.87 17.14 -1.72
C SER A 234 -21.18 18.31 -2.65
N GLN A 235 -21.27 18.06 -3.96
CA GLN A 235 -22.03 18.94 -4.83
C GLN A 235 -23.51 18.71 -4.52
N GLY A 236 -24.02 19.50 -3.57
CA GLY A 236 -25.45 19.67 -3.37
C GLY A 236 -26.01 20.47 -4.54
N GLY A 237 -26.77 19.81 -5.40
CA GLY A 237 -27.65 20.47 -6.35
C GLY A 237 -28.71 21.28 -5.59
N MET A 238 -28.80 22.56 -5.91
CA MET A 238 -29.99 23.36 -5.63
C MET A 238 -30.77 23.53 -6.93
N PHE A 239 -31.85 22.76 -7.06
CA PHE A 239 -33.03 23.23 -7.76
C PHE A 239 -33.72 24.25 -6.86
N ASN A 240 -33.95 25.46 -7.37
CA ASN A 240 -35.14 26.29 -7.09
C ASN A 240 -35.05 27.59 -7.93
N GLY A 241 -36.09 27.86 -8.72
CA GLY A 241 -36.34 29.13 -9.40
C GLY A 241 -36.38 29.03 -10.91
#